data_AF-A0ABD6IMU4-F1
#
_entry.id   AF-A0ABD6IMU4-F1
#
_cell.length_a   1.000
_cell.length_b   1.000
_cell.length_c   1.000
_cell.angle_alpha   90.00
_cell.angle_beta   90.00
_cell.angle_gamma   90.00
#
_symmetry.space_group_name_H-M   'P 1'
#
loop_
_entity.id
_entity.type
_entity.pdbx_description
1 polymer ?
#
loop_
_entity_poly.entity_id
_entity_poly.type
_entity_poly.pdbx_seq_one_letter_code
_entity_poly.pdbx_strand_id
1 'polypeptide(L)' 'MTSRVLLVSPAMTPALRQARFYGGDSIEDPGAARARAAAGSLP' A
#
# COMPACT_ATOMS: atom_id res chain seq x y z
N MET A 1 -0.43 9.59 28.45
CA MET A 1 0.09 8.58 27.51
C MET A 1 -0.35 9.00 26.11
N THR A 2 0.58 9.18 25.17
CA THR A 2 0.29 9.75 23.85
C THR A 2 0.62 8.72 22.78
N SER A 3 -0.28 8.51 21.82
CA SER A 3 -0.10 7.54 20.74
C SER A 3 0.08 8.25 19.40
N ARG A 4 0.92 7.69 18.52
CA ARG A 4 1.14 8.19 17.16
C ARG A 4 0.58 7.18 16.18
N VAL A 5 -0.26 7.63 15.26
CA VAL A 5 -0.87 6.81 14.21
C VAL A 5 -0.46 7.38 12.87
N LEU A 6 0.07 6.52 11.99
CA LEU A 6 0.36 6.85 10.60
C LEU A 6 -0.56 6.03 9.71
N LEU A 7 -1.19 6.69 8.75
CA LEU A 7 -2.02 6.06 7.72
C LEU A 7 -1.23 6.08 6.41
N VAL A 8 -1.04 4.91 5.81
CA VAL A 8 -0.32 4.75 4.54
C VAL A 8 -1.32 4.29 3.49
N SER A 9 -1.36 4.97 2.35
CA SER A 9 -2.20 4.57 1.22
C SER A 9 -1.77 3.20 0.67
N PRO A 10 -2.71 2.33 0.25
CA PRO A 10 -2.37 1.05 -0.32
C PRO A 10 -1.60 1.20 -1.64
N ALA A 11 -0.77 0.20 -1.95
CA ALA A 11 -0.14 0.10 -3.26
C ALA A 11 -1.18 -0.22 -4.34
N MET A 12 -0.98 0.32 -5.56
CA MET A 12 -1.84 0.01 -6.69
C MET A 12 -1.74 -1.48 -7.08
N THR A 13 -2.90 -2.02 -7.46
CA THR A 13 -3.06 -3.36 -8.03
C THR A 13 -3.78 -3.25 -9.37
N PRO A 14 -3.70 -4.26 -10.25
CA PRO A 14 -4.50 -4.31 -11.48
C PRO A 14 -6.01 -4.20 -11.22
N ALA A 15 -6.53 -4.91 -10.22
CA ALA A 15 -7.91 -4.84 -9.76
C ALA A 15 -8.38 -3.41 -9.43
N LEU A 16 -7.56 -2.62 -8.71
CA LEU A 16 -7.93 -1.25 -8.35
C LEU A 16 -8.07 -0.34 -9.58
N ARG A 17 -7.24 -0.51 -10.61
CA ARG A 17 -7.41 0.26 -11.88
C ARG A 17 -8.69 -0.10 -12.62
N GLN A 18 -9.15 -1.33 -12.45
CA GLN A 18 -10.36 -1.85 -13.09
C GLN A 18 -11.61 -1.69 -12.22
N ALA A 19 -11.51 -1.02 -11.07
CA ALA A 19 -12.58 -0.90 -10.08
C ALA A 19 -13.16 -2.27 -9.63
N ARG A 20 -12.31 -3.30 -9.53
CA ARG A 20 -12.66 -4.63 -9.03
C ARG A 20 -12.28 -4.72 -7.55
N PHE A 21 -13.26 -4.63 -6.65
CA PHE A 21 -12.98 -4.49 -5.22
C PHE A 21 -13.02 -5.79 -4.40
N TYR A 22 -13.38 -6.92 -5.02
CA TYR A 22 -13.56 -8.22 -4.34
C TYR A 22 -12.58 -9.31 -4.82
N GLY A 23 -11.58 -8.93 -5.62
CA GLY A 23 -10.52 -9.83 -6.08
C GLY A 23 -9.23 -9.59 -5.30
N GLY A 24 -8.54 -10.66 -4.92
CA GLY A 24 -7.18 -10.58 -4.40
C GLY A 24 -6.18 -10.59 -5.56
N ASP A 25 -5.69 -9.42 -5.95
CA ASP A 25 -4.59 -9.30 -6.91
C ASP A 25 -3.28 -9.01 -6.17
N SER A 26 -2.16 -9.51 -6.70
CA SER A 26 -0.83 -9.11 -6.22
C SER A 26 -0.58 -7.63 -6.51
N ILE A 27 0.18 -6.96 -5.63
CA ILE A 27 0.63 -5.59 -5.86
C ILE A 27 1.63 -5.55 -7.02
N GLU A 28 1.64 -4.44 -7.76
CA GLU A 28 2.57 -4.25 -8.87
C GLU A 28 3.99 -3.90 -8.39
N ASP A 29 5.01 -4.20 -9.18
CA ASP A 29 6.42 -3.94 -8.82
C ASP A 29 6.69 -2.49 -8.36
N PRO A 30 6.18 -1.45 -9.04
CA PRO A 30 6.34 -0.07 -8.56
C PRO A 30 5.67 0.15 -7.19
N GLY A 31 4.54 -0.52 -6.96
CA GLY A 31 3.84 -0.51 -5.68
C GLY A 31 4.64 -1.19 -4.57
N ALA A 32 5.26 -2.33 -4.87
CA ALA A 32 6.13 -3.05 -3.95
C ALA A 32 7.36 -2.22 -3.55
N ALA A 33 8.00 -1.55 -4.51
CA ALA A 33 9.14 -0.67 -4.24
C ALA A 33 8.75 0.50 -3.30
N ARG A 34 7.61 1.15 -3.55
CA ARG A 34 7.10 2.23 -2.69
C ARG A 34 6.73 1.73 -1.30
N ALA A 35 6.10 0.56 -1.19
CA ALA A 35 5.75 -0.02 0.10
C ALA A 35 7.00 -0.31 0.95
N ARG A 36 8.06 -0.85 0.35
CA ARG A 36 9.34 -1.09 1.03
C ARG A 36 10.00 0.22 1.47
N ALA A 37 10.01 1.24 0.62
CA ALA A 37 10.55 2.56 0.96
C ALA A 37 9.77 3.22 2.11
N ALA A 38 8.43 3.16 2.07
CA ALA A 38 7.59 3.68 3.14
C ALA A 38 7.88 2.97 4.46
N ALA A 39 7.91 1.63 4.47
CA ALA A 39 8.24 0.83 5.65
C ALA A 39 9.60 1.19 6.25
N GLY A 40 10.62 1.46 5.42
CA GLY A 40 11.94 1.90 5.88
C GLY A 40 12.00 3.31 6.47
N SER A 41 10.93 4.10 6.33
CA SER A 41 10.84 5.50 6.81
C SER A 41 9.90 5.68 8.00
N LEU A 42 9.22 4.62 8.44
CA LEU A 42 8.32 4.69 9.59
C LEU A 42 9.11 4.84 10.89
N PRO A 43 8.64 5.70 11.83
CA PRO A 43 9.30 5.96 13.11
C PRO A 43 9.21 4.80 14.10
#